data_AF-A0A3D5UX33-F1
#
_entry.id   AF-A0A3D5UX33-F1
#
_cell.length_a   1.000
_cell.length_b   1.000
_cell.length_c   1.000
_cell.angle_alpha   90.00
_cell.angle_beta   90.00
_cell.angle_gamma   90.00
#
_symmetry.space_group_name_H-M   'P 1'
#
loop_
_entity.id
_entity.type
_entity.pdbx_description
1 polymer ?
#
loop_
_entity_poly.entity_id
_entity_poly.type
_entity_poly.pdbx_seq_one_letter_code
_entity_poly.pdbx_strand_id
1 'polypeptide(L)'
;MFQVPKSEFETIMLENVRRERRVRAIAFPQMTLVRPVVIDGVGLHSGSPVHMVLHPAEADRGVVFRRTDLVSQGREVSDIRATYDNVVNTMLSTEIGNAAGATVSTVEHLMSALSTLGIDNVLVEIDGSEVPVLDGSSEIFIDRIEAVG
;
A
#
# COMPACT_ATOMS: atom_id res chain seq x y z
N MET A 1 5.98 8.97 55.97
CA MET A 1 6.78 9.15 54.74
C MET A 1 6.40 10.50 54.16
N PHE A 2 7.29 11.49 54.24
CA PHE A 2 7.01 12.89 53.87
C PHE A 2 7.04 13.05 52.35
N GLN A 3 5.97 13.58 51.75
CA GLN A 3 6.00 14.01 50.35
C GLN A 3 6.74 15.34 50.25
N VAL A 4 7.84 15.35 49.50
CA VAL A 4 8.58 16.57 49.20
C VAL A 4 7.81 17.33 48.12
N PRO A 5 7.48 18.63 48.30
CA PRO A 5 6.81 19.39 47.27
C PRO A 5 7.73 19.55 46.07
N LYS A 6 7.21 19.28 44.86
CA LYS A 6 7.95 19.52 43.62
C LYS A 6 8.26 20.99 43.49
N SER A 7 9.46 21.30 43.01
CA SER A 7 9.85 22.68 42.75
C SER A 7 8.98 23.28 41.64
N GLU A 8 8.89 24.60 41.60
CA GLU A 8 8.19 25.32 40.53
C GLU A 8 8.77 24.97 39.16
N PHE A 9 10.08 24.78 39.07
CA PHE A 9 10.78 24.35 37.86
C PHE A 9 10.39 22.93 37.43
N GLU A 10 10.31 21.97 38.36
CA GLU A 10 9.84 20.61 38.06
C GLU A 10 8.36 20.60 37.65
N THR A 11 7.56 21.47 38.24
CA THR A 11 6.14 21.63 37.89
C THR A 11 5.99 22.16 36.48
N ILE A 12 6.73 23.21 36.12
CA ILE A 12 6.78 23.79 34.77
C ILE A 12 7.29 22.77 33.75
N MET A 13 8.34 22.02 34.07
CA MET A 13 8.86 20.96 33.20
C MET A 13 7.84 19.85 32.97
N LEU A 14 7.17 19.40 34.03
CA LEU A 14 6.12 18.39 33.91
C LEU A 14 4.89 18.91 33.17
N GLU A 15 4.52 20.17 33.34
CA GLU A 15 3.47 20.81 32.57
C GLU A 15 3.85 20.97 31.11
N ASN A 16 5.08 21.35 30.78
CA ASN A 16 5.58 21.44 29.41
C ASN A 16 5.63 20.07 28.74
N VAL A 17 6.13 19.03 29.42
CA VAL A 17 6.09 17.64 28.92
C VAL A 17 4.65 17.15 28.73
N ARG A 18 3.73 17.52 29.64
CA ARG A 18 2.29 17.21 29.50
C ARG A 18 1.65 18.00 28.36
N ARG A 19 2.11 19.23 28.08
CA ARG A 19 1.62 20.12 27.02
C ARG A 19 2.14 19.69 25.64
N GLU A 20 3.38 19.21 25.56
CA GLU A 20 3.97 18.56 24.38
C GLU A 20 3.27 17.23 24.07
N ARG A 21 2.96 16.42 25.09
CA ARG A 21 2.09 15.24 24.94
C ARG A 21 0.63 15.58 24.60
N ARG A 22 0.24 16.85 24.74
CA ARG A 22 -1.08 17.41 24.38
C ARG A 22 -1.10 18.08 23.02
N VAL A 23 -0.01 18.02 22.25
CA VAL A 23 -0.15 17.99 20.79
C VAL A 23 -0.94 16.73 20.52
N ARG A 24 -2.27 16.86 20.40
CA ARG A 24 -3.15 15.76 19.99
C ARG A 24 -2.43 15.07 18.85
N ALA A 25 -2.21 13.76 18.95
CA ALA A 25 -1.86 12.99 17.76
C ALA A 25 -2.97 13.31 16.75
N ILE A 26 -2.64 14.14 15.76
CA ILE A 26 -3.53 14.41 14.64
C ILE A 26 -3.49 13.09 13.88
N ALA A 27 -4.46 12.23 14.16
CA ALA A 27 -4.66 11.02 13.38
C ALA A 27 -5.17 11.50 12.02
N PHE A 28 -4.31 11.40 11.01
CA PHE A 28 -4.75 11.57 9.63
C PHE A 28 -5.65 10.37 9.29
N PRO A 29 -6.83 10.61 8.68
CA PRO A 29 -7.70 9.51 8.27
C PRO A 29 -6.96 8.67 7.22
N GLN A 30 -7.20 7.35 7.23
CA GLN A 30 -6.74 6.50 6.14
C GLN A 30 -7.43 6.89 4.84
N MET A 31 -6.71 6.75 3.72
CA MET A 31 -7.19 7.07 2.39
C MET A 31 -7.34 5.81 1.52
N THR A 32 -8.32 5.87 0.62
CA THR A 32 -8.58 4.87 -0.42
C THR A 32 -9.08 5.58 -1.68
N LEU A 33 -9.24 4.84 -2.77
CA LEU A 33 -9.76 5.37 -4.04
C LEU A 33 -11.22 5.80 -3.93
N VAL A 34 -11.62 6.83 -4.68
CA VAL A 34 -13.04 7.24 -4.77
C VAL A 34 -13.87 6.24 -5.57
N ARG A 35 -13.28 5.66 -6.62
CA ARG A 35 -13.91 4.67 -7.52
C ARG A 35 -12.83 3.77 -8.12
N PRO A 36 -13.20 2.65 -8.76
CA PRO A 36 -12.21 1.79 -9.40
C PRO A 36 -11.46 2.48 -10.55
N VAL A 37 -10.18 2.11 -10.70
CA VAL A 37 -9.29 2.54 -11.81
C VAL A 37 -8.94 1.32 -12.63
N VAL A 38 -9.10 1.40 -13.95
CA VAL A 38 -8.71 0.32 -14.88
C VAL A 38 -7.43 0.72 -15.60
N ILE A 39 -6.46 -0.21 -15.64
CA ILE A 39 -5.16 -0.04 -16.27
C ILE A 39 -4.83 -1.29 -17.07
N ASP A 40 -4.73 -1.13 -18.38
CA ASP A 40 -4.25 -2.15 -19.30
C ASP A 40 -2.80 -1.84 -19.70
N GLY A 41 -1.97 -2.87 -19.81
CA GLY A 41 -0.57 -2.72 -20.21
C GLY A 41 0.11 -4.04 -20.52
N VAL A 42 1.45 -4.03 -20.43
CA VAL A 42 2.30 -5.18 -20.69
C VAL A 42 3.32 -5.30 -19.56
N GLY A 43 3.62 -6.52 -19.10
CA GLY A 43 4.68 -6.77 -18.13
C GLY A 43 6.06 -6.52 -18.73
N LEU A 44 6.98 -5.91 -17.96
CA LEU A 44 8.34 -5.59 -18.41
C LEU A 44 9.15 -6.85 -18.73
N HIS A 45 9.08 -7.84 -17.85
CA HIS A 45 9.91 -9.05 -17.91
C HIS A 45 9.20 -10.19 -18.64
N SER A 46 7.89 -10.32 -18.43
CA SER A 46 7.07 -11.36 -19.05
C SER A 46 6.68 -11.06 -20.50
N GLY A 47 6.62 -9.78 -20.89
CA GLY A 47 6.08 -9.35 -22.18
C GLY A 47 4.60 -9.72 -22.39
N SER A 48 3.90 -10.15 -21.33
CA SER A 48 2.51 -10.58 -21.40
C SER A 48 1.55 -9.39 -21.23
N PRO A 49 0.39 -9.38 -21.92
CA PRO A 49 -0.64 -8.38 -21.65
C PRO A 49 -1.17 -8.55 -20.23
N VAL A 50 -1.52 -7.43 -19.60
CA VAL A 50 -2.02 -7.37 -18.23
C VAL A 50 -3.23 -6.45 -18.17
N HIS A 51 -4.31 -6.95 -17.59
CA HIS A 51 -5.47 -6.19 -17.16
C HIS A 51 -5.44 -6.05 -15.63
N MET A 52 -5.36 -4.81 -15.16
CA MET A 52 -5.30 -4.49 -13.74
C MET A 52 -6.43 -3.52 -13.35
N VAL A 53 -7.09 -3.80 -12.23
CA VAL A 53 -8.14 -2.94 -11.66
C VAL A 53 -7.80 -2.62 -10.21
N LEU A 54 -7.71 -1.33 -9.90
CA LEU A 54 -7.53 -0.83 -8.54
C LEU A 54 -8.90 -0.49 -7.96
N HIS A 55 -9.30 -1.13 -6.86
CA HIS A 55 -10.60 -0.91 -6.22
C HIS A 55 -10.44 -0.19 -4.87
N PRO A 56 -11.41 0.67 -4.49
CA PRO A 56 -11.52 1.13 -3.11
C PRO A 56 -11.54 -0.04 -2.14
N ALA A 57 -10.99 0.16 -0.95
CA ALA A 57 -10.94 -0.86 0.08
C ALA A 57 -11.28 -0.28 1.46
N GLU A 58 -11.81 -1.16 2.31
CA GLU A 58 -12.13 -0.84 3.70
C GLU A 58 -10.89 -0.41 4.49
N ALA A 59 -11.11 0.33 5.59
CA ALA A 59 -10.04 0.71 6.50
C ALA A 59 -9.29 -0.52 7.05
N ASP A 60 -8.01 -0.35 7.32
CA ASP A 60 -7.06 -1.36 7.80
C ASP A 60 -6.85 -2.55 6.83
N ARG A 61 -7.33 -2.45 5.58
CA ARG A 61 -7.06 -3.45 4.55
C ARG A 61 -5.58 -3.46 4.14
N GLY A 62 -4.99 -2.27 4.04
CA GLY A 62 -3.71 -2.06 3.37
C GLY A 62 -3.80 -2.22 1.85
N VAL A 63 -2.64 -2.30 1.20
CA VAL A 63 -2.51 -2.63 -0.23
C VAL A 63 -2.48 -4.15 -0.40
N VAL A 64 -3.44 -4.70 -1.15
CA VAL A 64 -3.57 -6.15 -1.39
C VAL A 64 -3.66 -6.44 -2.88
N PHE A 65 -2.78 -7.28 -3.39
CA PHE A 65 -2.83 -7.79 -4.76
C PHE A 65 -3.64 -9.09 -4.81
N ARG A 66 -4.53 -9.22 -5.78
CA ARG A 66 -5.34 -10.41 -6.04
C ARG A 66 -5.12 -10.89 -7.47
N ARG A 67 -4.55 -12.08 -7.59
CA ARG A 67 -4.37 -12.78 -8.88
C ARG A 67 -5.68 -13.39 -9.38
N THR A 68 -6.42 -12.68 -10.22
CA THR A 68 -7.76 -13.09 -10.70
C THR A 68 -7.70 -14.26 -11.67
N ASP A 69 -6.60 -14.40 -12.41
CA ASP A 69 -6.30 -15.55 -13.27
C ASP A 69 -6.17 -16.84 -12.45
N LEU A 70 -5.56 -16.77 -11.26
CA LEU A 70 -5.45 -17.91 -10.33
C LEU A 70 -6.80 -18.28 -9.71
N VAL A 71 -7.63 -17.28 -9.37
CA VAL A 71 -9.01 -17.52 -8.88
C VAL A 71 -9.82 -18.24 -9.95
N SER A 72 -9.69 -17.82 -11.21
CA SER A 72 -10.38 -18.43 -12.36
C SER A 72 -9.94 -19.88 -12.60
N GLN A 73 -8.74 -20.26 -12.17
CA GLN A 73 -8.23 -21.64 -12.18
C GLN A 73 -8.65 -22.44 -10.93
N GLY A 74 -9.51 -21.88 -10.08
CA GLY A 74 -10.04 -22.54 -8.88
C GLY A 74 -9.14 -22.43 -7.65
N ARG A 75 -8.16 -21.51 -7.63
CA ARG A 75 -7.35 -21.28 -6.42
C ARG A 75 -8.11 -20.45 -5.40
N GLU A 76 -8.23 -20.99 -4.19
CA GLU A 76 -8.93 -20.36 -3.07
C GLU A 76 -8.16 -19.18 -2.46
N VAL A 77 -6.82 -19.23 -2.51
CA VAL A 77 -5.93 -18.20 -1.92
C VAL A 77 -5.06 -17.57 -3.01
N SER A 78 -5.44 -16.36 -3.43
CA SER A 78 -4.75 -15.55 -4.44
C SER A 78 -4.36 -14.16 -3.94
N ASP A 79 -4.82 -13.75 -2.76
CA ASP A 79 -4.51 -12.46 -2.15
C ASP A 79 -3.08 -12.46 -1.59
N ILE A 80 -2.35 -11.38 -1.86
CA ILE A 80 -0.97 -11.13 -1.41
C ILE A 80 -0.94 -9.71 -0.84
N ARG A 81 -0.65 -9.58 0.46
CA ARG A 81 -0.50 -8.25 1.09
C ARG A 81 0.85 -7.65 0.67
N ALA A 82 0.86 -6.39 0.26
CA ALA A 82 2.08 -5.68 -0.09
C ALA A 82 2.82 -5.20 1.18
N THR A 83 3.32 -6.16 1.95
CA THR A 83 4.10 -5.95 3.17
C THR A 83 5.52 -6.46 2.98
N TYR A 84 6.48 -5.89 3.71
CA TYR A 84 7.90 -6.20 3.53
C TYR A 84 8.23 -7.69 3.75
N ASP A 85 7.48 -8.36 4.61
CA ASP A 85 7.64 -9.78 4.95
C ASP A 85 7.09 -10.72 3.87
N ASN A 86 6.33 -10.20 2.90
CA ASN A 86 5.88 -10.95 1.72
C ASN A 86 6.80 -10.77 0.51
N VAL A 87 7.90 -10.02 0.60
CA VAL A 87 8.88 -9.92 -0.49
C VAL A 87 9.61 -11.25 -0.63
N VAL A 88 9.52 -11.86 -1.81
CA VAL A 88 10.11 -13.19 -2.10
C VAL A 88 11.29 -13.13 -3.06
N ASN A 89 11.42 -12.06 -3.84
CA ASN A 89 12.51 -11.87 -4.78
C ASN A 89 12.74 -10.37 -5.05
N THR A 90 13.99 -10.01 -5.32
CA THR A 90 14.43 -8.63 -5.61
C THR A 90 15.34 -8.54 -6.84
N MET A 91 15.48 -9.63 -7.61
CA MET A 91 16.26 -9.64 -8.83
C MET A 91 15.43 -9.01 -9.96
N LEU A 92 15.96 -7.94 -10.57
CA LEU A 92 15.34 -7.13 -11.63
C LEU A 92 14.16 -6.25 -11.19
N SER A 93 13.30 -6.73 -10.29
CA SER A 93 12.19 -5.97 -9.71
C SER A 93 11.83 -6.46 -8.30
N THR A 94 10.86 -5.82 -7.65
CA THR A 94 10.29 -6.32 -6.38
C THR A 94 9.17 -7.31 -6.66
N GLU A 95 9.31 -8.52 -6.14
CA GLU A 95 8.29 -9.57 -6.21
C GLU A 95 7.78 -9.90 -4.81
N ILE A 96 6.45 -9.86 -4.66
CA ILE A 96 5.76 -10.29 -3.45
C ILE A 96 5.06 -11.62 -3.68
N GLY A 97 4.96 -12.43 -2.63
CA GLY A 97 4.28 -13.72 -2.67
C GLY A 97 3.57 -14.06 -1.38
N ASN A 98 2.69 -15.07 -1.45
CA ASN A 98 2.04 -15.64 -0.28
C ASN A 98 2.46 -17.08 -0.02
N ALA A 99 2.13 -17.62 1.15
CA ALA A 99 2.46 -18.99 1.54
C ALA A 99 1.83 -20.07 0.63
N ALA A 100 0.79 -19.72 -0.15
CA ALA A 100 0.18 -20.61 -1.11
C ALA A 100 0.91 -20.63 -2.47
N GLY A 101 1.98 -19.83 -2.65
CA GLY A 101 2.78 -19.76 -3.87
C GLY A 101 2.21 -18.83 -4.95
N ALA A 102 1.21 -17.99 -4.66
CA ALA A 102 0.86 -16.90 -5.56
C ALA A 102 1.95 -15.81 -5.50
N THR A 103 2.37 -15.27 -6.64
CA THR A 103 3.30 -14.14 -6.70
C THR A 103 2.83 -13.05 -7.65
N VAL A 104 3.29 -11.82 -7.41
CA VAL A 104 3.18 -10.67 -8.32
C VAL A 104 4.51 -9.91 -8.28
N SER A 105 5.11 -9.68 -9.46
CA SER A 105 6.35 -8.93 -9.63
C SER A 105 6.13 -7.51 -10.12
N THR A 106 7.19 -6.70 -10.04
CA THR A 106 7.25 -5.33 -10.57
C THR A 106 6.26 -4.39 -9.86
N VAL A 107 6.01 -4.63 -8.57
CA VAL A 107 5.04 -3.87 -7.77
C VAL A 107 5.49 -2.45 -7.43
N GLU A 108 6.80 -2.19 -7.47
CA GLU A 108 7.45 -0.99 -6.93
C GLU A 108 6.94 0.34 -7.51
N HIS A 109 6.65 0.42 -8.82
CA HIS A 109 6.21 1.68 -9.43
C HIS A 109 4.76 2.02 -9.07
N LEU A 110 3.89 1.01 -8.99
CA LEU A 110 2.53 1.19 -8.48
C LEU A 110 2.56 1.54 -6.98
N MET A 111 3.37 0.84 -6.18
CA MET A 111 3.52 1.14 -4.75
C MET A 111 4.05 2.56 -4.52
N SER A 112 4.98 3.03 -5.36
CA SER A 112 5.48 4.41 -5.36
C SER A 112 4.37 5.42 -5.65
N ALA A 113 3.51 5.17 -6.64
CA ALA A 113 2.35 6.02 -6.94
C ALA A 113 1.36 6.09 -5.77
N LEU A 114 0.98 4.93 -5.23
CA LEU A 114 0.08 4.84 -4.07
C LEU A 114 0.64 5.59 -2.86
N SER A 115 1.93 5.41 -2.56
CA SER A 115 2.60 6.11 -1.47
C SER A 115 2.68 7.62 -1.70
N THR A 116 2.90 8.05 -2.94
CA THR A 116 2.96 9.48 -3.30
C THR A 116 1.61 10.16 -3.07
N LEU A 117 0.52 9.47 -3.43
CA LEU A 117 -0.86 9.94 -3.25
C LEU A 117 -1.41 9.71 -1.84
N GLY A 118 -0.63 9.06 -0.96
CA GLY A 118 -1.04 8.76 0.42
C GLY A 118 -2.17 7.73 0.52
N ILE A 119 -2.33 6.84 -0.46
CA ILE A 119 -3.37 5.81 -0.45
C ILE A 119 -2.95 4.67 0.47
N ASP A 120 -3.70 4.46 1.55
CA ASP A 120 -3.44 3.42 2.54
C ASP A 120 -4.09 2.08 2.16
N ASN A 121 -5.31 2.12 1.63
CA ASN A 121 -6.12 0.93 1.38
C ASN A 121 -6.51 0.83 -0.10
N VAL A 122 -6.17 -0.28 -0.74
CA VAL A 122 -6.58 -0.57 -2.12
C VAL A 122 -6.53 -2.08 -2.38
N LEU A 123 -7.52 -2.59 -3.11
CA LEU A 123 -7.48 -3.94 -3.66
C LEU A 123 -7.04 -3.85 -5.12
N VAL A 124 -5.89 -4.43 -5.44
CA VAL A 124 -5.31 -4.49 -6.78
C VAL A 124 -5.65 -5.85 -7.40
N GLU A 125 -6.67 -5.91 -8.23
CA GLU A 125 -6.96 -7.10 -9.03
C GLU A 125 -6.09 -7.10 -10.29
N ILE A 126 -5.47 -8.23 -10.59
CA ILE A 126 -4.56 -8.38 -11.72
C ILE A 126 -4.67 -9.78 -12.31
N ASP A 127 -4.79 -9.86 -13.64
CA ASP A 127 -4.96 -11.13 -14.38
C ASP A 127 -3.62 -11.75 -14.85
N GLY A 128 -2.51 -11.29 -14.27
CA GLY A 128 -1.16 -11.74 -14.59
C GLY A 128 -0.23 -11.68 -13.38
N SER A 129 0.96 -12.26 -13.54
CA SER A 129 1.97 -12.35 -12.46
C SER A 129 2.86 -11.11 -12.33
N GLU A 130 2.61 -10.04 -13.08
CA GLU A 130 3.48 -8.88 -13.16
C GLU A 130 2.64 -7.62 -13.36
N VAL A 131 2.90 -6.57 -12.57
CA VAL A 131 2.27 -5.25 -12.76
C VAL A 131 2.70 -4.65 -14.09
N PRO A 132 1.79 -4.01 -14.87
CA PRO A 132 2.15 -3.46 -16.18
C PRO A 132 3.22 -2.37 -16.05
N VAL A 133 4.23 -2.40 -16.92
CA VAL A 133 5.37 -1.46 -16.85
C VAL A 133 5.00 -0.04 -17.27
N LEU A 134 4.00 0.08 -18.16
CA LEU A 134 3.57 1.34 -18.76
C LEU A 134 4.76 2.06 -19.44
N ASP A 135 5.10 3.27 -18.99
CA ASP A 135 6.26 4.05 -19.46
C ASP A 135 7.54 3.79 -18.65
N GLY A 136 7.48 2.89 -17.65
CA GLY A 136 8.57 2.63 -16.72
C GLY A 136 8.66 3.61 -15.56
N SER A 137 7.69 4.51 -15.38
CA SER A 137 7.63 5.45 -14.26
C SER A 137 6.38 5.21 -13.40
N SER A 138 6.18 6.06 -12.38
CA SER A 138 4.93 6.11 -11.60
C SER A 138 3.92 7.13 -12.14
N GLU A 139 4.29 7.96 -13.12
CA GLU A 139 3.50 9.10 -13.60
C GLU A 139 2.14 8.65 -14.13
N ILE A 140 2.11 7.63 -14.99
CA ILE A 140 0.85 7.13 -15.55
C ILE A 140 -0.05 6.53 -14.46
N PHE A 141 0.51 5.88 -13.44
CA PHE A 141 -0.30 5.40 -12.31
C PHE A 141 -0.94 6.55 -11.54
N ILE A 142 -0.16 7.59 -11.26
CA ILE A 142 -0.63 8.80 -10.57
C ILE A 142 -1.75 9.45 -11.39
N ASP A 143 -1.52 9.73 -12.68
CA ASP A 143 -2.49 10.36 -13.56
C ASP A 143 -3.82 9.58 -13.60
N ARG A 144 -3.75 8.26 -13.69
CA ARG A 144 -4.94 7.39 -13.73
C ARG A 144 -5.71 7.40 -12.41
N ILE A 145 -4.99 7.43 -11.29
CA ILE A 145 -5.60 7.49 -9.97
C ILE A 145 -6.21 8.88 -9.71
N GLU A 146 -5.52 9.97 -10.03
CA GLU A 146 -6.03 11.34 -9.84
C GLU A 146 -7.23 11.65 -10.74
N ALA A 147 -7.25 11.12 -11.96
CA ALA A 147 -8.43 11.18 -12.84
C ALA A 147 -9.68 10.52 -12.20
N VAL A 148 -9.45 9.71 -11.17
CA VAL A 148 -10.33 9.07 -10.19
C VAL A 148 -11.21 9.96 -9.30
N GLY A 149 -10.60 11.04 -8.83
CA GLY A 149 -11.01 11.75 -7.62
C GLY A 149 -10.04 11.49 -6.48
#